data_AF-A0A8T4G1T9-F1
#
_entry.id   AF-A0A8T4G1T9-F1
#
_cell.length_a   1.000
_cell.length_b   1.000
_cell.length_c   1.000
_cell.angle_alpha   90.00
_cell.angle_beta   90.00
_cell.angle_gamma   90.00
#
_symmetry.space_group_name_H-M   'P 1'
#
loop_
_entity.id
_entity.type
_entity.pdbx_description
1 polymer ?
#
loop_
_entity_poly.entity_id
_entity_poly.type
_entity_poly.pdbx_seq_one_letter_code
_entity_poly.pdbx_strand_id
1 'polypeptide(L)'
;MSLKIIRENLPGSLESFLKMGLKKDGIYKQLEFALQNVLDICNEINSTLELGIVVGYEDIVGNLHKAKIIDDSLKEKLEFLIQLREVLIYNYDLIQDEIAFKNMPEYLAMIEDFLAFTQRFLEGQKWLES
;
A
#
# COMPACT_ATOMS: atom_id res chain seq x y z
N MET A 1 -9.94 -2.78 -7.16
CA MET A 1 -9.73 -3.66 -8.33
C MET A 1 -8.59 -4.66 -8.07
N SER A 2 -7.36 -4.20 -7.77
CA SER A 2 -6.19 -5.08 -7.61
C SER A 2 -6.22 -6.00 -6.38
N LEU A 3 -6.65 -5.52 -5.21
CA LEU A 3 -6.78 -6.37 -4.00
C LEU A 3 -7.69 -7.58 -4.23
N LYS A 4 -8.80 -7.38 -4.94
CA LYS A 4 -9.74 -8.45 -5.30
C LYS A 4 -9.07 -9.46 -6.24
N ILE A 5 -8.37 -9.00 -7.27
CA ILE A 5 -7.64 -9.86 -8.22
C ILE A 5 -6.58 -10.69 -7.48
N ILE A 6 -5.82 -10.10 -6.56
CA ILE A 6 -4.83 -10.82 -5.76
C ILE A 6 -5.51 -11.95 -4.99
N ARG A 7 -6.60 -11.66 -4.26
CA ARG A 7 -7.32 -12.67 -3.47
C ARG A 7 -7.89 -13.81 -4.31
N GLU A 8 -8.46 -13.49 -5.46
CA GLU A 8 -9.06 -14.49 -6.36
C GLU A 8 -8.00 -15.41 -7.00
N ASN A 9 -6.75 -14.97 -7.07
CA ASN A 9 -5.66 -15.72 -7.68
C ASN A 9 -4.66 -16.29 -6.65
N LEU A 10 -4.77 -15.92 -5.37
CA LEU A 10 -3.94 -16.47 -4.30
C LEU A 10 -4.38 -17.92 -4.03
N PRO A 11 -3.48 -18.90 -4.14
CA PRO A 11 -3.84 -20.28 -3.85
C PRO A 11 -3.97 -20.51 -2.35
N GLY A 12 -4.70 -21.56 -1.96
CA GLY A 12 -4.92 -21.91 -0.55
C GLY A 12 -3.72 -22.53 0.17
N SER A 13 -2.59 -22.75 -0.51
CA SER A 13 -1.39 -23.34 0.08
C SER A 13 -0.09 -22.79 -0.51
N LEU A 14 0.96 -22.74 0.31
CA LEU A 14 2.30 -22.34 -0.10
C LEU A 14 2.85 -23.24 -1.22
N GLU A 15 2.64 -24.55 -1.12
CA GLU A 15 3.09 -25.48 -2.16
C GLU A 15 2.49 -25.14 -3.53
N SER A 16 1.19 -24.80 -3.56
CA SER A 16 0.54 -24.38 -4.80
C SER A 16 1.09 -23.04 -5.29
N PHE A 17 1.40 -22.10 -4.39
CA PHE A 17 1.97 -20.80 -4.72
C PHE A 17 3.35 -20.92 -5.38
N LEU A 18 4.23 -21.75 -4.81
CA LEU A 18 5.58 -22.00 -5.34
C LEU A 18 5.54 -22.63 -6.74
N LYS A 19 4.49 -23.41 -7.05
CA LYS A 19 4.30 -24.07 -8.36
C LYS A 19 3.64 -23.19 -9.43
N MET A 20 3.26 -21.94 -9.12
CA MET A 20 2.51 -21.08 -10.06
C MET A 20 3.33 -20.58 -11.26
N GLY A 21 4.66 -20.63 -11.19
CA GLY A 21 5.53 -20.02 -12.20
C GLY A 21 5.19 -18.55 -12.43
N LEU A 22 5.09 -18.12 -13.68
CA LEU A 22 4.82 -16.72 -14.07
C LEU A 22 3.50 -16.15 -13.52
N LYS A 23 2.52 -16.99 -13.15
CA LYS A 23 1.26 -16.47 -12.56
C LYS A 23 1.48 -15.79 -11.22
N LYS A 24 2.49 -16.24 -10.46
CA LYS A 24 2.90 -15.62 -9.20
C LYS A 24 3.43 -14.20 -9.42
N ASP A 25 4.21 -14.00 -10.47
CA ASP A 25 4.72 -12.67 -10.83
C ASP A 25 3.55 -11.71 -11.12
N GLY A 26 2.46 -12.21 -11.70
CA GLY A 26 1.21 -11.46 -11.86
C GLY A 26 0.59 -10.99 -10.53
N ILE A 27 0.65 -11.82 -9.48
CA ILE A 27 0.20 -11.44 -8.13
C ILE A 27 1.08 -10.33 -7.57
N TYR A 28 2.40 -10.46 -7.68
CA TYR A 28 3.33 -9.44 -7.21
C TYR A 28 3.19 -8.12 -7.97
N LYS A 29 2.95 -8.15 -9.29
CA LYS A 29 2.67 -6.93 -10.06
C LYS A 29 1.35 -6.28 -9.69
N GLN A 30 0.31 -7.06 -9.35
CA GLN A 30 -0.92 -6.48 -8.80
C GLN A 30 -0.72 -5.86 -7.42
N LEU A 31 0.15 -6.46 -6.59
CA LEU A 31 0.51 -5.90 -5.29
C LEU A 31 1.30 -4.60 -5.45
N GLU A 32 2.34 -4.58 -6.29
CA GLU A 32 3.11 -3.38 -6.63
C GLU A 32 2.19 -2.25 -7.10
N PHE A 33 1.26 -2.54 -8.01
CA PHE A 33 0.29 -1.56 -8.49
C PHE A 33 -0.63 -1.05 -7.36
N ALA A 34 -1.08 -1.92 -6.45
CA ALA A 34 -1.87 -1.49 -5.30
C ALA A 34 -1.07 -0.55 -4.38
N LEU A 35 0.21 -0.85 -4.12
CA LEU A 35 1.08 -0.02 -3.31
C LEU A 35 1.44 1.32 -3.97
N GLN A 36 1.59 1.33 -5.30
CA GLN A 36 1.74 2.58 -6.06
C GLN A 36 0.52 3.48 -5.85
N ASN A 37 -0.70 2.95 -5.94
CA ASN A 37 -1.91 3.75 -5.70
C ASN A 37 -1.97 4.29 -4.27
N VAL A 38 -1.51 3.55 -3.27
CA VAL A 38 -1.41 4.06 -1.89
C VAL A 38 -0.51 5.29 -1.84
N LEU A 39 0.66 5.21 -2.47
CA LEU A 39 1.61 6.31 -2.55
C LEU A 39 1.03 7.53 -3.29
N ASP A 40 0.36 7.29 -4.41
CA ASP A 40 -0.25 8.34 -5.23
C ASP A 40 -1.36 9.08 -4.48
N ILE A 41 -2.22 8.36 -3.74
CA ILE A 41 -3.24 8.97 -2.88
C ILE A 41 -2.58 9.84 -1.80
N CYS A 42 -1.51 9.35 -1.16
CA CYS A 42 -0.80 10.14 -0.15
C CYS A 42 -0.20 11.43 -0.75
N ASN A 43 0.36 11.35 -1.95
CA ASN A 43 0.86 12.51 -2.69
C ASN A 43 -0.25 13.49 -3.05
N GLU A 44 -1.38 13.00 -3.52
CA GLU A 44 -2.53 13.84 -3.88
C GLU A 44 -3.04 14.62 -2.66
N ILE A 45 -3.13 13.98 -1.48
CA ILE A 45 -3.51 14.65 -0.24
C ILE A 45 -2.48 15.71 0.14
N ASN A 46 -1.19 15.39 0.07
CA ASN A 46 -0.11 16.35 0.34
C ASN A 46 -0.17 17.57 -0.58
N SER A 47 -0.36 17.36 -1.88
CA SER A 47 -0.43 18.43 -2.88
C SER A 47 -1.70 19.27 -2.71
N THR A 48 -2.86 18.63 -2.51
CA THR A 48 -4.14 19.31 -2.38
C THR A 48 -4.19 20.21 -1.13
N LEU A 49 -3.59 19.76 -0.04
CA LEU A 49 -3.59 20.49 1.24
C LEU A 49 -2.31 21.31 1.47
N GLU A 50 -1.42 21.36 0.46
CA GLU A 50 -0.16 22.10 0.50
C GLU A 50 0.69 21.81 1.77
N LEU A 51 0.79 20.53 2.17
CA LEU A 51 1.35 20.13 3.48
C LEU A 51 2.87 20.28 3.63
N GLY A 52 3.55 20.74 2.58
CA GLY A 52 4.99 20.98 2.56
C GLY A 52 5.66 20.43 1.30
N ILE A 53 6.98 20.60 1.25
CA ILE A 53 7.80 20.10 0.15
C ILE A 53 7.95 18.58 0.31
N VAL A 54 7.76 17.86 -0.79
CA VAL A 54 8.02 16.41 -0.89
C VAL A 54 9.29 16.22 -1.72
N VAL A 55 10.37 15.74 -1.09
CA VAL A 55 11.65 15.43 -1.76
C VAL A 55 11.80 13.93 -1.93
N GLY A 56 11.28 13.13 -0.99
CA GLY A 56 11.25 11.68 -1.07
C GLY A 56 10.03 11.07 -0.36
N TYR A 57 9.96 9.74 -0.35
CA TYR A 57 8.79 9.03 0.18
C TYR A 57 8.61 9.21 1.70
N GLU A 58 9.70 9.40 2.44
CA GLU A 58 9.65 9.72 3.87
C GLU A 58 8.90 11.04 4.13
N ASP A 59 9.04 12.03 3.25
CA ASP A 59 8.33 13.31 3.36
C ASP A 59 6.82 13.12 3.13
N ILE A 60 6.42 12.21 2.24
CA ILE A 60 5.02 11.97 1.91
C ILE A 60 4.25 11.55 3.16
N VAL A 61 4.73 10.51 3.85
CA VAL A 61 4.07 10.01 5.07
C VAL A 61 4.33 10.96 6.25
N GLY A 62 5.55 11.49 6.36
CA GLY A 62 5.93 12.41 7.41
C GLY A 62 5.09 13.68 7.44
N ASN A 63 4.77 14.26 6.29
CA ASN A 63 3.95 15.47 6.20
C ASN A 63 2.49 15.20 6.60
N LEU A 64 1.89 14.08 6.17
CA LEU A 64 0.56 13.66 6.60
C LEU A 64 0.46 13.49 8.12
N HIS A 65 1.49 12.87 8.72
CA HIS A 65 1.56 12.67 10.16
C HIS A 65 1.76 13.97 10.94
N LYS A 66 2.67 14.83 10.49
CA LYS A 66 2.89 16.17 11.09
C LYS A 66 1.63 17.03 11.05
N ALA A 67 0.85 16.92 9.97
CA ALA A 67 -0.44 17.59 9.82
C ALA A 67 -1.58 16.95 10.65
N LYS A 68 -1.30 15.86 11.38
CA LYS A 68 -2.27 15.07 12.17
C LYS A 68 -3.42 14.50 11.34
N ILE A 69 -3.19 14.28 10.04
CA ILE A 69 -4.16 13.64 9.14
C ILE A 69 -4.16 12.14 9.38
N ILE A 70 -2.98 11.57 9.62
CA ILE A 70 -2.79 10.17 10.01
C ILE A 70 -2.20 10.08 11.42
N ASP A 71 -2.51 8.99 12.13
CA ASP A 71 -1.94 8.70 13.43
C ASP A 71 -0.64 7.88 13.32
N ASP A 72 0.00 7.59 14.46
CA ASP A 72 1.24 6.80 14.51
C ASP A 72 1.07 5.40 13.90
N SER A 73 -0.07 4.76 14.16
CA SER A 73 -0.34 3.41 13.66
C SER A 73 -0.43 3.38 12.14
N LEU A 74 -1.14 4.34 11.53
CA LEU A 74 -1.28 4.41 10.09
C LEU A 74 0.01 4.88 9.41
N LYS A 75 0.80 5.74 10.07
CA LYS A 75 2.14 6.10 9.62
C LYS A 75 3.03 4.88 9.47
N GLU A 76 3.15 4.05 10.51
CA GLU A 76 4.00 2.85 10.48
C GLU A 76 3.59 1.88 9.35
N LYS A 77 2.27 1.68 9.17
CA LYS A 77 1.74 0.86 8.06
C LYS A 77 2.12 1.44 6.70
N LEU A 78 1.97 2.75 6.50
CA LEU A 78 2.28 3.40 5.23
C LEU A 78 3.77 3.33 4.90
N GLU A 79 4.64 3.59 5.88
CA GLU A 79 6.09 3.46 5.71
C GLU A 79 6.47 2.03 5.31
N PHE A 80 5.89 1.02 5.97
CA PHE A 80 6.08 -0.38 5.61
C PHE A 80 5.63 -0.68 4.17
N LEU A 81 4.43 -0.25 3.77
CA LEU A 81 3.89 -0.49 2.44
C LEU A 81 4.73 0.16 1.33
N ILE A 82 5.27 1.35 1.59
CA ILE A 82 6.16 2.05 0.66
C ILE A 82 7.49 1.31 0.51
N GLN A 83 8.09 0.86 1.61
CA GLN A 83 9.31 0.05 1.56
C GLN A 83 9.09 -1.26 0.82
N LEU A 84 7.94 -1.92 1.05
CA LEU A 84 7.57 -3.14 0.33
C LEU A 84 7.47 -2.90 -1.18
N ARG A 85 6.92 -1.75 -1.60
CA ARG A 85 6.87 -1.36 -3.02
C ARG A 85 8.28 -1.23 -3.60
N GLU A 86 9.20 -0.59 -2.91
CA GLU A 86 10.59 -0.45 -3.38
C GLU A 86 11.27 -1.82 -3.54
N VAL A 87 11.04 -2.75 -2.62
CA VAL A 87 11.53 -4.12 -2.73
C VAL A 87 10.95 -4.81 -3.98
N LEU A 88 9.65 -4.68 -4.23
CA LEU A 88 8.98 -5.28 -5.40
C LEU A 88 9.47 -4.72 -6.75
N ILE A 89 9.97 -3.48 -6.78
CA ILE A 89 10.45 -2.81 -7.98
C ILE A 89 11.95 -3.08 -8.22
N TYR A 90 12.77 -2.83 -7.19
CA TYR A 90 14.23 -2.77 -7.35
C TYR A 90 14.95 -4.02 -6.86
N ASN A 91 14.35 -4.74 -5.91
CA ASN A 91 14.99 -5.85 -5.21
C ASN A 91 14.14 -7.12 -5.28
N TYR A 92 13.46 -7.33 -6.41
CA TYR A 92 12.54 -8.45 -6.59
C TYR A 92 13.22 -9.81 -6.38
N ASP A 93 14.48 -9.93 -6.79
CA ASP A 93 15.30 -11.14 -6.60
C ASP A 93 15.57 -11.47 -5.12
N LEU A 94 15.34 -10.53 -4.20
CA LEU A 94 15.48 -10.74 -2.75
C LEU A 94 14.18 -11.22 -2.09
N ILE A 95 13.06 -11.25 -2.83
CA ILE A 95 11.78 -11.70 -2.30
C ILE A 95 11.83 -13.21 -2.08
N GLN A 96 11.63 -13.61 -0.83
CA GLN A 96 11.41 -15.00 -0.46
C GLN A 96 9.91 -15.28 -0.58
N ASP A 97 9.54 -16.13 -1.54
CA ASP A 97 8.14 -16.45 -1.84
C ASP A 97 7.39 -17.02 -0.65
N GLU A 98 8.08 -17.78 0.20
CA GLU A 98 7.51 -18.35 1.42
C GLU A 98 7.09 -17.26 2.40
N ILE A 99 7.95 -16.24 2.57
CA ILE A 99 7.68 -15.11 3.45
C ILE A 99 6.58 -14.24 2.85
N ALA A 100 6.67 -13.95 1.55
CA ALA A 100 5.71 -13.09 0.87
C ALA A 100 4.31 -13.72 0.83
N PHE A 101 4.18 -15.02 0.57
CA PHE A 101 2.91 -15.73 0.63
C PHE A 101 2.29 -15.69 2.02
N LYS A 102 3.10 -15.98 3.05
CA LYS A 102 2.65 -15.98 4.45
C LYS A 102 2.15 -14.60 4.88
N ASN A 103 2.84 -13.54 4.47
CA ASN A 103 2.53 -12.17 4.87
C ASN A 103 1.53 -11.48 3.93
N MET A 104 1.21 -12.06 2.77
CA MET A 104 0.28 -11.49 1.79
C MET A 104 -1.04 -11.02 2.44
N PRO A 105 -1.72 -11.80 3.31
CA PRO A 105 -2.95 -11.34 3.95
C PRO A 105 -2.78 -10.05 4.75
N GLU A 106 -1.64 -9.90 5.42
CA GLU A 106 -1.31 -8.72 6.22
C GLU A 106 -1.05 -7.50 5.34
N TYR A 107 -0.33 -7.67 4.23
CA TYR A 107 -0.11 -6.60 3.24
C TYR A 107 -1.44 -6.08 2.69
N LEU A 108 -2.35 -6.99 2.32
CA LEU A 108 -3.67 -6.62 1.83
C LEU A 108 -4.50 -5.91 2.91
N ALA A 109 -4.45 -6.37 4.16
CA ALA A 109 -5.17 -5.76 5.28
C ALA A 109 -4.68 -4.34 5.56
N MET A 110 -3.36 -4.09 5.54
CA MET A 110 -2.81 -2.74 5.71
C MET A 110 -3.25 -1.78 4.59
N ILE A 111 -3.30 -2.25 3.34
CA ILE A 111 -3.83 -1.45 2.23
C ILE A 111 -5.31 -1.14 2.47
N GLU A 112 -6.11 -2.10 2.93
CA GLU A 112 -7.53 -1.89 3.22
C GLU A 112 -7.77 -0.92 4.38
N ASP A 113 -6.98 -1.00 5.44
CA ASP A 113 -7.03 -0.05 6.55
C ASP A 113 -6.81 1.37 6.04
N PHE A 114 -5.83 1.56 5.16
CA PHE A 114 -5.56 2.85 4.53
C PHE A 114 -6.70 3.32 3.60
N LEU A 115 -7.28 2.42 2.80
CA LEU A 115 -8.42 2.76 1.95
C LEU A 115 -9.65 3.15 2.78
N ALA A 116 -9.91 2.43 3.87
CA ALA A 116 -11.00 2.75 4.80
C ALA A 116 -10.76 4.09 5.50
N PHE A 117 -9.51 4.39 5.88
CA PHE A 117 -9.12 5.71 6.36
C PHE A 117 -9.40 6.78 5.31
N THR A 118 -8.94 6.59 4.08
CA THR A 118 -9.09 7.57 2.98
C THR A 118 -10.56 7.87 2.72
N GLN A 119 -11.42 6.85 2.71
CA GLN A 119 -12.85 7.04 2.56
C GLN A 119 -13.42 7.94 3.66
N ARG A 120 -13.13 7.64 4.94
CA ARG A 120 -13.60 8.46 6.08
C ARG A 120 -13.06 9.89 6.01
N PHE A 121 -11.79 10.04 5.63
CA PHE A 121 -11.14 11.33 5.50
C PHE A 121 -11.86 12.21 4.46
N LEU A 122 -12.11 11.66 3.27
CA LEU A 122 -12.81 12.37 2.18
C LEU A 122 -14.27 12.68 2.52
N GLU A 123 -14.97 11.76 3.21
CA GLU A 123 -16.32 12.01 3.70
C GLU A 123 -16.35 13.16 4.71
N GLY A 124 -15.36 13.24 5.61
CA GLY A 124 -15.21 14.34 6.57
C GLY A 124 -14.95 15.71 5.91
N GLN A 125 -14.22 15.75 4.79
CA GLN A 125 -13.96 16.99 4.05
C GLN A 125 -15.22 17.54 3.35
N LYS A 126 -16.10 16.67 2.84
CA LYS A 126 -17.34 17.10 2.16
C LYS A 126 -18.28 17.93 3.04
N TRP A 127 -18.20 17.79 4.37
CA TRP A 127 -18.97 18.58 5.33
C TRP A 127 -18.40 19.99 5.58
N LEU A 128 -17.13 20.24 5.25
CA LEU A 128 -16.50 21.56 5.41
C LEU A 128 -16.73 22.46 4.19
N GLU A 129 -17.10 21.86 3.05
CA GLU A 129 -17.38 22.56 1.78
C GLU A 129 -18.89 22.79 1.52
N SER A 130 -19.77 22.40 2.46
CA SER A 130 -21.24 22.59 2.38
C SER A 130 -21.76 23.55 3.44
#